data_AF-A0A6V7NVU0-F1
#
_entry.id   AF-A0A6V7NVU0-F1
#
_cell.length_a   1.000
_cell.length_b   1.000
_cell.length_c   1.000
_cell.angle_alpha   90.00
_cell.angle_beta   90.00
_cell.angle_gamma   90.00
#
_symmetry.space_group_name_H-M   'P 1'
#
loop_
_entity.id
_entity.type
_entity.pdbx_description
1 polymer ?
#
loop_
_entity_poly.entity_id
_entity_poly.type
_entity_poly.pdbx_seq_one_letter_code
_entity_poly.pdbx_strand_id
1 'polypeptide(L)'
;MPQNGEDWPLVSDMVASNERLLVFTSIRSKQETEGIAYQWNFMVENQYGDDGMEAGKFFNRAESSLLNDTTKSLVLVNYFPTIPVKLTSCLQNSMGLMDMLNTCYIASGHRWANFAAVNYYKRSDGGGAFQATDMLNGRLLCGCQDVHNCSQGSTPGACSSTITQ
;
A
#
# COMPACT_ATOMS: atom_id res chain seq x y z
N MET A 1 17.12 -2.26 4.55
CA MET A 1 16.18 -1.52 3.69
C MET A 1 16.54 -1.83 2.26
N PRO A 2 15.66 -2.48 1.47
CA PRO A 2 15.93 -2.72 0.05
C PRO A 2 16.04 -1.40 -0.71
N GLN A 3 16.80 -1.43 -1.79
CA GLN A 3 17.06 -0.27 -2.65
C GLN A 3 16.91 -0.71 -4.10
N ASN A 4 16.68 0.25 -5.00
CA ASN A 4 16.64 0.01 -6.45
C ASN A 4 15.56 -0.97 -6.92
N GLY A 5 14.41 -0.98 -6.25
CA GLY A 5 13.27 -1.82 -6.66
C GLY A 5 13.29 -3.24 -6.08
N GLU A 6 14.30 -3.59 -5.29
CA GLU A 6 14.40 -4.89 -4.62
C GLU A 6 13.26 -5.11 -3.61
N ASP A 7 12.92 -6.36 -3.38
CA ASP A 7 11.86 -6.78 -2.45
C ASP A 7 12.22 -6.50 -0.99
N TRP A 8 11.19 -6.28 -0.19
CA TRP A 8 11.32 -6.13 1.25
C TRP A 8 11.44 -7.47 1.96
N PRO A 9 12.15 -7.52 3.10
CA PRO A 9 12.10 -8.68 3.98
C PRO A 9 10.66 -9.04 4.30
N LEU A 10 10.38 -10.34 4.41
CA LEU A 10 9.06 -10.78 4.83
C LEU A 10 8.82 -10.33 6.27
N VAL A 11 7.56 -10.11 6.63
CA VAL A 11 7.18 -9.82 8.02
C VAL A 11 7.66 -10.94 8.96
N SER A 12 7.67 -12.19 8.49
CA SER A 12 8.22 -13.34 9.23
C SER A 12 9.70 -13.15 9.58
N ASP A 13 10.50 -12.62 8.65
CA ASP A 13 11.94 -12.43 8.83
C ASP A 13 12.23 -11.28 9.78
N MET A 14 11.44 -10.20 9.65
CA MET A 14 11.46 -9.06 10.58
C MET A 14 11.10 -9.52 12.00
N VAL A 15 10.03 -10.32 12.16
CA VAL A 15 9.62 -10.89 13.45
C VAL A 15 10.69 -11.82 14.02
N ALA A 16 11.26 -12.71 13.20
CA ALA A 16 12.34 -13.63 13.61
C ALA A 16 13.59 -12.88 14.07
N SER A 17 13.87 -11.73 13.46
CA SER A 17 14.98 -10.83 13.81
C SER A 17 14.63 -9.83 14.93
N ASN A 18 13.39 -9.88 15.45
CA ASN A 18 12.85 -8.94 16.43
C ASN A 18 12.93 -7.46 16.00
N GLU A 19 12.81 -7.20 14.70
CA GLU A 19 12.72 -5.87 14.11
C GLU A 19 11.26 -5.61 13.73
N ARG A 20 10.66 -4.49 14.18
CA ARG A 20 9.22 -4.22 13.96
C ARG A 20 8.90 -2.79 13.59
N LEU A 21 9.92 -1.98 13.35
CA LEU A 21 9.77 -0.54 13.19
C LEU A 21 10.36 -0.09 11.87
N LEU A 22 9.52 0.50 11.04
CA LEU A 22 9.93 1.17 9.82
C LEU A 22 9.75 2.68 9.99
N VAL A 23 10.85 3.44 9.90
CA VAL A 23 10.83 4.90 10.03
C VAL A 23 11.47 5.53 8.81
N PHE A 24 10.78 6.50 8.24
CA PHE A 24 11.32 7.36 7.20
C PHE A 24 11.36 8.81 7.66
N THR A 25 12.24 9.58 7.03
CA THR A 25 12.32 11.04 7.15
C THR A 25 11.95 11.70 5.84
N SER A 26 11.30 12.86 5.92
CA SER A 26 11.08 13.76 4.78
C SER A 26 12.22 14.76 4.57
N ILE A 27 13.25 14.74 5.42
CA ILE A 27 14.42 15.61 5.32
C ILE A 27 15.61 14.81 4.79
N ARG A 28 16.11 15.16 3.60
CA ARG A 28 17.16 14.40 2.89
C ARG A 28 18.44 14.24 3.70
N SER A 29 18.92 15.30 4.35
CA SER A 29 20.18 15.28 5.10
C SER A 29 20.16 14.29 6.28
N LYS A 30 18.98 14.03 6.87
CA LYS A 30 18.85 13.09 8.00
C LYS A 30 19.20 11.65 7.65
N GLN A 31 19.17 11.28 6.37
CA GLN A 31 19.66 9.96 5.96
C GLN A 31 21.16 9.80 6.20
N GLU A 32 21.94 10.84 5.90
CA GLU A 32 23.38 10.82 6.10
C GLU A 32 23.75 11.11 7.56
N THR A 33 23.05 12.05 8.21
CA THR A 33 23.44 12.51 9.56
C THR A 33 22.84 11.68 10.71
N GLU A 34 21.66 11.08 10.51
CA GLU A 34 20.93 10.33 11.56
C GLU A 34 20.70 8.85 11.18
N GLY A 35 21.03 8.45 9.95
CA GLY A 35 20.77 7.10 9.46
C GLY A 35 19.29 6.78 9.21
N ILE A 36 18.39 7.78 9.26
CA ILE A 36 16.96 7.60 9.02
C ILE A 36 16.69 7.67 7.51
N ALA A 37 16.12 6.62 6.94
CA ALA A 37 15.88 6.51 5.50
C ALA A 37 15.05 7.69 4.95
N TYR A 38 15.57 8.40 3.94
CA TYR A 38 14.84 9.48 3.29
C TYR A 38 13.77 8.90 2.36
N GLN A 39 12.49 9.15 2.66
CA GLN A 39 11.36 8.44 2.07
C GLN A 39 11.37 8.39 0.53
N TRP A 40 11.73 9.50 -0.12
CA TRP A 40 11.70 9.63 -1.59
C TRP A 40 12.79 8.84 -2.32
N ASN A 41 13.72 8.24 -1.58
CA ASN A 41 14.65 7.25 -2.15
C ASN A 41 14.02 5.85 -2.26
N PHE A 42 12.97 5.55 -1.49
CA PHE A 42 12.47 4.19 -1.30
C PHE A 42 11.05 3.97 -1.82
N MET A 43 10.21 5.00 -1.85
CA MET A 43 8.80 4.86 -2.22
C MET A 43 8.34 5.85 -3.28
N VAL A 44 7.35 5.43 -4.06
CA VAL A 44 6.44 6.32 -4.79
C VAL A 44 5.15 6.48 -4.00
N GLU A 45 4.56 7.67 -4.04
CA GLU A 45 3.38 8.03 -3.25
C GLU A 45 2.42 8.88 -4.10
N ASN A 46 1.13 8.53 -4.12
CA ASN A 46 0.13 9.37 -4.77
C ASN A 46 -0.27 10.56 -3.88
N GLN A 47 -0.81 11.60 -4.50
CA GLN A 47 -1.28 12.79 -3.81
C GLN A 47 -2.29 12.41 -2.72
N TYR A 48 -2.25 13.14 -1.60
CA TYR A 48 -3.19 12.97 -0.49
C TYR A 48 -4.35 13.98 -0.59
N GLY A 49 -5.35 13.83 0.28
CA GLY A 49 -6.49 14.71 0.32
C GLY A 49 -7.46 14.46 -0.82
N ASP A 50 -8.31 15.44 -1.11
CA ASP A 50 -9.41 15.27 -2.07
C ASP A 50 -8.89 14.98 -3.49
N ASP A 51 -7.78 15.64 -3.90
CA ASP A 51 -7.09 15.38 -5.18
C ASP A 51 -6.60 13.93 -5.30
N GLY A 52 -6.22 13.32 -4.18
CA GLY A 52 -5.78 11.93 -4.08
C GLY A 52 -6.90 10.91 -4.20
N MET A 53 -8.14 11.33 -4.01
CA MET A 53 -9.32 10.48 -4.07
C MET A 53 -10.06 10.55 -5.41
N GLU A 54 -9.66 11.45 -6.32
CA GLU A 54 -10.33 11.63 -7.59
C GLU A 54 -10.23 10.37 -8.47
N ALA A 55 -11.38 9.79 -8.81
CA ALA A 55 -11.45 8.60 -9.64
C ALA A 55 -10.84 8.85 -11.03
N GLY A 56 -9.92 7.97 -11.45
CA GLY A 56 -9.29 8.03 -12.77
C GLY A 56 -8.26 9.14 -12.97
N LYS A 57 -8.02 10.00 -11.96
CA LYS A 57 -6.88 10.91 -11.96
C LYS A 57 -5.82 10.42 -11.01
N PHE A 58 -4.58 10.49 -11.44
CA PHE A 58 -3.47 10.01 -10.65
C PHE A 58 -2.31 10.99 -10.71
N PHE A 59 -2.12 11.69 -9.61
CA PHE A 59 -1.02 12.61 -9.42
C PHE A 59 -0.07 12.00 -8.40
N ASN A 60 1.21 11.97 -8.71
CA ASN A 60 2.21 11.73 -7.69
C ASN A 60 2.20 12.92 -6.74
N ARG A 61 2.46 12.62 -5.48
CA ARG A 61 2.81 13.66 -4.53
C ARG A 61 4.01 14.44 -5.07
N ALA A 62 4.03 15.75 -4.87
CA ALA A 62 4.98 16.65 -5.52
C ALA A 62 6.45 16.29 -5.27
N GLU A 63 6.76 15.79 -4.08
CA GLU A 63 8.11 15.40 -3.70
C GLU A 63 8.47 13.95 -4.14
N SER A 64 7.48 13.15 -4.53
CA SER A 64 7.65 11.77 -5.01
C SER A 64 8.10 11.75 -6.47
N SER A 65 8.88 10.72 -6.84
CA SER A 65 9.02 10.29 -8.23
C SER A 65 7.66 9.99 -8.88
N LEU A 66 7.64 9.87 -10.21
CA LEU A 66 6.51 9.29 -10.94
C LEU A 66 6.16 7.91 -10.38
N LEU A 67 4.88 7.57 -10.35
CA LEU A 67 4.40 6.36 -9.66
C LEU A 67 4.84 5.07 -10.34
N ASN A 68 5.11 5.12 -11.64
CA ASN A 68 5.68 4.01 -12.39
C ASN A 68 7.22 3.93 -12.30
N ASP A 69 7.87 4.74 -11.46
CA ASP A 69 9.31 4.63 -11.18
C ASP A 69 9.58 3.34 -10.38
N THR A 70 9.97 2.29 -11.09
CA THR A 70 10.27 0.97 -10.51
C THR A 70 11.62 0.92 -9.81
N THR A 71 12.42 2.00 -9.84
CA THR A 71 13.64 2.07 -9.02
C THR A 71 13.33 2.27 -7.54
N LYS A 72 12.08 2.64 -7.20
CA LYS A 72 11.58 2.74 -5.83
C LYS A 72 10.95 1.41 -5.43
N SER A 73 11.41 0.79 -4.34
CA SER A 73 10.91 -0.51 -3.88
C SER A 73 9.49 -0.49 -3.33
N LEU A 74 8.98 0.66 -2.91
CA LEU A 74 7.68 0.78 -2.23
C LEU A 74 6.66 1.59 -3.03
N VAL A 75 5.41 1.19 -2.91
CA VAL A 75 4.23 1.92 -3.36
C VAL A 75 3.38 2.24 -2.14
N LEU A 76 3.16 3.53 -1.87
CA LEU A 76 2.24 4.01 -0.84
C LEU A 76 1.02 4.64 -1.50
N VAL A 77 -0.18 4.22 -1.07
CA VAL A 77 -1.45 4.78 -1.53
C VAL A 77 -2.12 5.58 -0.42
N ASN A 78 -2.28 6.88 -0.63
CA ASN A 78 -3.12 7.77 0.16
C ASN A 78 -4.55 7.75 -0.40
N TYR A 79 -5.54 7.36 0.41
CA TYR A 79 -6.95 7.44 0.07
C TYR A 79 -7.77 7.96 1.24
N PHE A 80 -7.77 9.27 1.41
CA PHE A 80 -8.52 9.95 2.45
C PHE A 80 -8.74 11.42 2.10
N PRO A 81 -9.89 12.01 2.49
CA PRO A 81 -10.19 13.40 2.17
C PRO A 81 -9.35 14.35 3.01
N THR A 82 -9.21 15.58 2.52
CA THR A 82 -8.48 16.64 3.25
C THR A 82 -9.08 16.88 4.64
N ILE A 83 -10.42 16.86 4.72
CA ILE A 83 -11.16 17.03 5.96
C ILE A 83 -11.66 15.66 6.45
N PRO A 84 -11.12 15.12 7.56
CA PRO A 84 -11.47 13.79 8.06
C PRO A 84 -12.85 13.80 8.72
N VAL A 85 -13.91 13.50 7.96
CA VAL A 85 -15.28 13.36 8.49
C VAL A 85 -15.63 11.89 8.74
N LYS A 86 -15.76 11.52 10.03
CA LYS A 86 -16.05 10.15 10.47
C LYS A 86 -17.27 9.51 9.80
N LEU A 87 -18.31 10.31 9.53
CA LEU A 87 -19.55 9.83 8.94
C LEU A 87 -19.36 9.37 7.49
N THR A 88 -18.57 10.11 6.70
CA THR A 88 -18.33 9.78 5.28
C THR A 88 -17.25 8.72 5.11
N SER A 89 -16.38 8.52 6.10
CA SER A 89 -15.32 7.49 6.03
C SER A 89 -15.85 6.06 5.89
N CYS A 90 -17.10 5.81 6.31
CA CYS A 90 -17.75 4.53 6.04
C CYS A 90 -17.92 4.24 4.54
N LEU A 91 -18.24 5.26 3.73
CA LEU A 91 -18.40 5.12 2.28
C LEU A 91 -17.04 5.08 1.57
N GLN A 92 -16.10 5.88 2.08
CA GLN A 92 -14.76 5.99 1.50
C GLN A 92 -13.99 4.68 1.66
N ASN A 93 -13.90 4.16 2.89
CA ASN A 93 -13.16 2.92 3.17
C ASN A 93 -13.93 1.65 2.77
N SER A 94 -14.70 1.68 1.69
CA SER A 94 -15.44 0.54 1.16
C SER A 94 -15.05 0.33 -0.30
N MET A 95 -16.01 0.25 -1.23
CA MET A 95 -15.74 0.05 -2.65
C MET A 95 -14.75 1.08 -3.22
N GLY A 96 -14.87 2.35 -2.84
CA GLY A 96 -13.98 3.42 -3.33
C GLY A 96 -12.50 3.19 -3.01
N LEU A 97 -12.18 2.64 -1.83
CA LEU A 97 -10.81 2.27 -1.47
C LEU A 97 -10.29 1.15 -2.37
N MET A 98 -11.09 0.12 -2.63
CA MET A 98 -10.69 -1.00 -3.48
C MET A 98 -10.49 -0.55 -4.93
N ASP A 99 -11.37 0.29 -5.45
CA ASP A 99 -11.25 0.86 -6.79
C ASP A 99 -9.98 1.70 -6.93
N MET A 100 -9.66 2.50 -5.90
CA MET A 100 -8.42 3.28 -5.88
C MET A 100 -7.19 2.37 -5.88
N LEU A 101 -7.16 1.31 -5.07
CA LEU A 101 -6.03 0.38 -5.03
C LEU A 101 -5.80 -0.32 -6.38
N ASN A 102 -6.87 -0.74 -7.06
CA ASN A 102 -6.78 -1.32 -8.41
C ASN A 102 -6.30 -0.28 -9.44
N THR A 103 -6.76 0.96 -9.33
CA THR A 103 -6.29 2.06 -10.19
C THR A 103 -4.79 2.34 -9.97
N CYS A 104 -4.37 2.43 -8.70
CA CYS A 104 -2.98 2.64 -8.31
C CYS A 104 -2.07 1.52 -8.78
N TYR A 105 -2.54 0.28 -8.81
CA TYR A 105 -1.78 -0.87 -9.33
C TYR A 105 -1.35 -0.63 -10.78
N ILE A 106 -2.29 -0.24 -11.65
CA ILE A 106 -2.00 0.06 -13.07
C ILE A 106 -1.01 1.21 -13.17
N ALA A 107 -1.28 2.30 -12.46
CA ALA A 107 -0.49 3.50 -12.55
C ALA A 107 0.90 3.40 -11.90
N SER A 108 1.10 2.46 -10.98
CA SER A 108 2.38 2.19 -10.32
C SER A 108 3.25 1.17 -11.07
N GLY A 109 2.98 0.97 -12.37
CA GLY A 109 3.71 0.03 -13.20
C GLY A 109 3.38 -1.44 -12.88
N HIS A 110 2.11 -1.73 -12.60
CA HIS A 110 1.63 -3.09 -12.27
C HIS A 110 2.23 -3.62 -10.96
N ARG A 111 2.36 -2.74 -9.96
CA ARG A 111 2.84 -3.07 -8.62
C ARG A 111 1.77 -2.76 -7.60
N TRP A 112 1.47 -3.72 -6.73
CA TRP A 112 0.50 -3.53 -5.66
C TRP A 112 1.07 -2.66 -4.55
N ALA A 113 0.20 -1.90 -3.90
CA ALA A 113 0.58 -1.04 -2.79
C ALA A 113 1.12 -1.85 -1.61
N ASN A 114 2.23 -1.40 -1.03
CA ASN A 114 2.77 -1.95 0.22
C ASN A 114 2.05 -1.35 1.43
N PHE A 115 1.62 -0.09 1.32
CA PHE A 115 0.94 0.64 2.38
C PHE A 115 -0.28 1.38 1.81
N ALA A 116 -1.38 1.38 2.57
CA ALA A 116 -2.57 2.17 2.28
C ALA A 116 -2.90 3.05 3.50
N ALA A 117 -2.94 4.38 3.29
CA ALA A 117 -3.31 5.35 4.30
C ALA A 117 -4.77 5.74 4.14
N VAL A 118 -5.55 5.68 5.23
CA VAL A 118 -6.98 5.97 5.26
C VAL A 118 -7.39 6.70 6.55
N ASN A 119 -8.48 7.46 6.50
CA ASN A 119 -9.08 8.07 7.68
C ASN A 119 -10.07 7.10 8.38
N TYR A 120 -10.08 7.11 9.72
CA TYR A 120 -10.99 6.28 10.55
C TYR A 120 -11.07 4.81 10.11
N TYR A 121 -9.92 4.15 9.95
CA TYR A 121 -9.77 2.79 9.37
C TYR A 121 -10.76 1.69 9.82
N LYS A 122 -11.37 1.82 11.01
CA LYS A 122 -12.42 0.90 11.50
C LYS A 122 -13.83 1.19 10.96
N ARG A 123 -14.02 2.23 10.15
CA ARG A 123 -15.33 2.62 9.59
C ARG A 123 -15.39 2.16 8.15
N SER A 124 -16.32 1.24 7.85
CA SER A 124 -16.59 0.69 6.53
C SER A 124 -17.94 -0.03 6.54
N ASP A 125 -18.33 -0.56 5.39
CA ASP A 125 -19.48 -1.48 5.16
C ASP A 125 -19.26 -2.92 5.66
N GLY A 126 -18.17 -3.20 6.36
CA GLY A 126 -17.89 -4.51 6.98
C GLY A 126 -16.46 -5.01 6.74
N GLY A 127 -15.89 -4.74 5.57
CA GLY A 127 -14.52 -5.15 5.21
C GLY A 127 -13.51 -4.02 5.35
N GLY A 128 -13.61 -3.04 4.45
CA GLY A 128 -12.82 -1.81 4.42
C GLY A 128 -11.32 -1.97 4.53
N ALA A 129 -10.67 -1.21 5.43
CA ALA A 129 -9.21 -1.16 5.51
C ALA A 129 -8.56 -2.54 5.77
N PHE A 130 -9.24 -3.41 6.52
CA PHE A 130 -8.76 -4.77 6.77
C PHE A 130 -8.85 -5.64 5.53
N GLN A 131 -10.00 -5.62 4.83
CA GLN A 131 -10.18 -6.31 3.55
C GLN A 131 -9.20 -5.82 2.48
N ALA A 132 -8.96 -4.50 2.42
CA ALA A 132 -7.96 -3.92 1.54
C ALA A 132 -6.55 -4.44 1.85
N THR A 133 -6.21 -4.58 3.13
CA THR A 133 -4.93 -5.15 3.57
C THR A 133 -4.81 -6.62 3.18
N ASP A 134 -5.86 -7.42 3.40
CA ASP A 134 -5.91 -8.84 3.03
C ASP A 134 -5.79 -9.05 1.52
N MET A 135 -6.46 -8.20 0.72
CA MET A 135 -6.31 -8.18 -0.73
C MET A 135 -4.87 -7.85 -1.13
N LEU A 136 -4.30 -6.75 -0.63
CA LEU A 136 -2.93 -6.35 -0.97
C LEU A 136 -1.92 -7.46 -0.62
N ASN A 137 -2.06 -8.08 0.55
CA ASN A 137 -1.21 -9.20 0.95
C ASN A 137 -1.40 -10.42 0.04
N GLY A 138 -2.64 -10.78 -0.31
CA GLY A 138 -2.91 -11.88 -1.23
C GLY A 138 -2.29 -11.65 -2.61
N ARG A 139 -2.41 -10.41 -3.10
CA ARG A 139 -1.84 -9.97 -4.37
C ARG A 139 -0.31 -10.01 -4.39
N LEU A 140 0.33 -9.49 -3.34
CA LEU A 140 1.79 -9.44 -3.21
C LEU A 140 2.40 -10.83 -2.98
N LEU A 141 1.79 -11.67 -2.14
CA LEU A 141 2.38 -12.95 -1.73
C LEU A 141 2.13 -14.08 -2.73
N CYS A 142 0.92 -14.16 -3.29
CA CYS A 142 0.53 -15.33 -4.07
C CYS A 142 -0.31 -14.99 -5.33
N GLY A 143 -0.55 -13.71 -5.60
CA GLY A 143 -1.36 -13.23 -6.73
C GLY A 143 -2.88 -13.32 -6.54
N CYS A 144 -3.35 -13.80 -5.38
CA CYS A 144 -4.77 -14.02 -5.10
C CYS A 144 -5.50 -12.75 -4.69
N GLN A 145 -6.84 -12.78 -4.80
CA GLN A 145 -7.69 -11.66 -4.41
C GLN A 145 -7.73 -11.41 -2.90
N ASP A 146 -7.34 -12.42 -2.12
CA ASP A 146 -7.35 -12.39 -0.67
C ASP A 146 -6.22 -13.31 -0.18
N VAL A 147 -5.51 -12.89 0.86
CA VAL A 147 -4.41 -13.63 1.47
C VAL A 147 -4.86 -14.98 2.04
N HIS A 148 -6.11 -15.11 2.49
CA HIS A 148 -6.66 -16.36 3.00
C HIS A 148 -6.79 -17.44 1.91
N ASN A 149 -6.75 -17.04 0.63
CA ASN A 149 -6.76 -17.94 -0.51
C ASN A 149 -5.35 -18.38 -0.93
N CYS A 150 -4.29 -17.84 -0.31
CA CYS A 150 -2.92 -18.30 -0.56
C CYS A 150 -2.74 -19.72 -0.01
N SER A 151 -2.38 -20.65 -0.88
CA SER A 151 -2.04 -22.02 -0.48
C SER A 151 -0.67 -22.06 0.21
N GLN A 152 -0.51 -22.88 1.27
CA GLN A 152 0.76 -23.01 1.99
C GLN A 152 1.89 -23.45 1.05
N GLY A 153 3.04 -22.76 1.10
CA GLY A 153 4.23 -23.09 0.31
C GLY A 153 4.08 -22.93 -1.20
N SER A 154 3.05 -22.21 -1.66
CA SER A 154 2.72 -22.16 -3.09
C SER A 154 3.41 -21.02 -3.85
N THR A 155 3.72 -21.30 -5.10
CA THR A 155 4.16 -20.33 -6.11
C THR A 155 3.02 -19.38 -6.50
N PRO A 156 3.31 -18.19 -7.08
CA PRO A 156 2.28 -17.28 -7.58
C PRO A 156 1.23 -17.98 -8.45
N GLY A 157 -0.07 -17.78 -8.17
CA GLY A 157 -1.20 -18.27 -8.98
C GLY A 157 -1.96 -19.49 -8.43
N ALA A 158 -1.53 -20.13 -7.35
CA ALA A 158 -2.25 -21.25 -6.73
C ALA A 158 -3.28 -20.77 -5.68
N CYS A 159 -4.30 -20.05 -6.14
CA CYS A 159 -5.39 -19.58 -5.29
C CYS A 159 -6.37 -20.70 -4.97
N SER A 160 -6.56 -20.99 -3.69
CA SER A 160 -7.63 -21.89 -3.25
C SER A 160 -8.98 -21.25 -3.58
N SER A 161 -9.84 -21.96 -4.31
CA SER A 161 -11.19 -21.53 -4.61
C SER A 161 -12.07 -21.83 -3.40
N THR A 162 -12.21 -20.87 -2.49
CA THR A 162 -13.30 -20.93 -1.52
C THR A 162 -14.59 -20.58 -2.24
N ILE A 163 -15.30 -21.60 -2.71
CA ILE A 163 -16.71 -21.47 -3.13
C ILE A 163 -17.49 -21.19 -1.85
N THR A 164 -17.87 -19.94 -1.62
CA THR A 164 -18.94 -19.63 -0.66
C THR A 164 -20.26 -20.06 -1.31
N GLN A 165 -20.86 -21.11 -0.76
CA GLN A 165 -22.26 -21.49 -0.99
C GLN A 165 -23.19 -20.46 -0.34
#